data_AF-A0A7W4E370-F1
#
_entry.id   AF-A0A7W4E370-F1
#
_cell.length_a   1.000
_cell.length_b   1.000
_cell.length_c   1.000
_cell.angle_alpha   90.00
_cell.angle_beta   90.00
_cell.angle_gamma   90.00
#
_symmetry.space_group_name_H-M   'P 1'
#
loop_
_entity.id
_entity.type
_entity.pdbx_description
1 polymer ?
#
loop_
_entity_poly.entity_id
_entity_poly.type
_entity_poly.pdbx_seq_one_letter_code
_entity_poly.pdbx_strand_id
1 'polypeptide(L)'
;MEKILFLIAPSEGKAEGGENKPENLTFDFEKPLDIAISASEKDLKCKGKRYEEALFLNQNIQKSPTLPAILRYNGVMYNHIDYQNMSPKGKKFFDEHFLILSGMYGLLRPQDFIANYKLPIETRGLYQFWGEKIIDAIISLKPQKIYNLLPGSYEKLLCLKKREKNLTAEGIEIIKPDFSTFSGEKLTHNTKILRGERIRQLCESGTFNL
;
A
#
# COMPACT_ATOMS: atom_id res chain seq x y z
N MET A 1 -2.39 -24.65 -4.77
CA MET A 1 -2.21 -23.99 -3.45
C MET A 1 -3.12 -22.76 -3.44
N GLU A 2 -3.80 -22.49 -2.33
CA GLU A 2 -4.71 -21.33 -2.21
C GLU A 2 -3.91 -20.02 -2.38
N LYS A 3 -4.39 -19.10 -3.23
CA LYS A 3 -3.80 -17.77 -3.44
C LYS A 3 -4.40 -16.81 -2.43
N ILE A 4 -3.60 -16.50 -1.41
CA ILE A 4 -3.96 -15.59 -0.33
C ILE A 4 -3.21 -14.28 -0.53
N LEU A 5 -3.89 -13.16 -0.36
CA LEU A 5 -3.30 -11.82 -0.46
C LEU A 5 -3.49 -11.01 0.83
N PHE A 6 -2.49 -10.20 1.18
CA PHE A 6 -2.57 -9.20 2.24
C PHE A 6 -2.49 -7.81 1.62
N LEU A 7 -3.46 -6.94 1.96
CA LEU A 7 -3.49 -5.57 1.48
C LEU A 7 -2.99 -4.63 2.57
N ILE A 8 -1.92 -3.90 2.28
CA ILE A 8 -1.35 -2.91 3.21
C ILE A 8 -1.32 -1.52 2.57
N ALA A 9 -1.33 -0.50 3.42
CA ALA A 9 -1.22 0.90 3.00
C ALA A 9 0.26 1.30 2.85
N PRO A 10 0.56 2.35 2.08
CA PRO A 10 1.90 2.88 1.98
C PRO A 10 2.23 3.67 3.25
N SER A 11 3.51 3.99 3.44
CA SER A 11 3.88 5.03 4.41
C SER A 11 3.79 6.41 3.78
N GLU A 12 3.46 7.42 4.59
CA GLU A 12 3.63 8.82 4.18
C GLU A 12 5.12 9.16 3.99
N GLY A 13 5.97 8.65 4.89
CA GLY A 13 7.41 8.73 4.77
C GLY A 13 7.94 7.84 3.63
N LYS A 14 8.94 8.35 2.91
CA LYS A 14 9.67 7.59 1.90
C LYS A 14 11.16 7.75 2.11
N ALA A 15 11.91 6.67 1.88
CA ALA A 15 13.36 6.68 1.86
C ALA A 15 13.84 7.58 0.71
N GLU A 16 14.94 8.30 0.94
CA GLU A 16 15.63 9.06 -0.10
C GLU A 16 16.52 8.17 -0.97
N GLY A 17 17.07 8.74 -2.04
CA GLY A 17 17.93 8.03 -2.97
C GLY A 17 17.18 7.04 -3.87
N GLY A 18 17.92 6.03 -4.33
CA GLY A 18 17.49 5.08 -5.35
C GLY A 18 18.47 5.02 -6.51
N GLU A 19 18.13 4.21 -7.50
CA GLU A 19 18.89 4.07 -8.72
C GLU A 19 18.18 4.79 -9.88
N ASN A 20 18.93 5.28 -10.87
CA ASN A 20 18.35 5.84 -12.09
C ASN A 20 17.84 4.72 -13.04
N LYS A 21 16.99 3.85 -12.51
CA LYS A 21 16.29 2.78 -13.23
C LYS A 21 14.86 3.24 -13.54
N PRO A 22 14.31 2.89 -14.72
CA PRO A 22 12.89 3.13 -14.99
C PRO A 22 12.03 2.36 -13.98
N GLU A 23 10.81 2.86 -13.76
CA GLU A 23 9.78 2.10 -13.03
C GLU A 23 9.52 0.75 -13.74
N ASN A 24 9.33 -0.31 -12.97
CA ASN A 24 8.97 -1.65 -13.47
C ASN A 24 7.72 -2.14 -12.74
N LEU A 25 6.59 -1.51 -13.04
CA LEU A 25 5.34 -1.74 -12.32
C LEU A 25 4.68 -3.04 -12.76
N THR A 26 4.27 -3.87 -11.80
CA THR A 26 3.45 -5.06 -12.08
C THR A 26 2.05 -4.65 -12.57
N PHE A 27 1.53 -3.53 -12.06
CA PHE A 27 0.26 -2.94 -12.48
C PHE A 27 0.52 -1.53 -13.04
N ASP A 28 0.42 -1.40 -14.35
CA ASP A 28 0.69 -0.12 -15.03
C ASP A 28 -0.60 0.68 -15.22
N PHE A 29 -0.96 1.42 -14.17
CA PHE A 29 -2.07 2.37 -14.24
C PHE A 29 -1.60 3.75 -14.71
N GLU A 30 -2.50 4.47 -15.38
CA GLU A 30 -2.35 5.91 -15.51
C GLU A 30 -2.24 6.54 -14.11
N LYS A 31 -1.20 7.35 -13.92
CA LYS A 31 -0.95 8.07 -12.66
C LYS A 31 -1.82 9.33 -12.60
N PRO A 32 -2.38 9.70 -11.43
CA PRO A 32 -3.18 10.91 -11.25
C PRO A 32 -2.31 12.18 -11.20
N LEU A 33 -1.47 12.41 -12.22
CA LEU A 33 -0.48 13.49 -12.21
C LEU A 33 -1.13 14.86 -12.10
N ASP A 34 -2.21 15.11 -12.85
CA ASP A 34 -2.93 16.39 -12.78
C ASP A 34 -3.43 16.70 -11.37
N ILE A 35 -3.94 15.69 -10.66
CA ILE A 35 -4.36 15.82 -9.26
C ILE A 35 -3.15 16.08 -8.37
N ALA A 36 -2.05 15.35 -8.59
CA ALA A 36 -0.85 15.44 -7.76
C ALA A 36 -0.12 16.78 -7.88
N ILE A 37 -0.09 17.39 -9.07
CA ILE A 37 0.58 18.66 -9.33
C ILE A 37 -0.29 19.89 -9.02
N SER A 38 -1.61 19.73 -8.99
CA SER A 38 -2.57 20.80 -8.62
C SER A 38 -3.02 20.74 -7.15
N ALA A 39 -2.60 19.71 -6.42
CA ALA A 39 -2.94 19.52 -5.01
C ALA A 39 -2.45 20.67 -4.14
N SER A 40 -3.32 21.17 -3.24
CA SER A 40 -2.97 22.23 -2.29
C SER A 40 -2.11 21.72 -1.12
N GLU A 41 -1.57 22.64 -0.31
CA GLU A 41 -0.92 22.32 0.97
C GLU A 41 -1.80 21.44 1.88
N LYS A 42 -3.12 21.72 1.90
CA LYS A 42 -4.09 20.94 2.67
C LYS A 42 -4.22 19.53 2.12
N ASP A 43 -4.27 19.38 0.81
CA ASP A 43 -4.40 18.07 0.15
C ASP A 43 -3.16 17.20 0.37
N LEU A 44 -1.97 17.80 0.31
CA LEU A 44 -0.70 17.09 0.51
C LEU A 44 -0.35 16.93 1.99
N LYS A 45 -1.05 17.59 2.92
CA LYS A 45 -0.78 17.59 4.36
C LYS A 45 0.64 18.05 4.69
N CYS A 46 1.09 19.13 4.04
CA CYS A 46 2.38 19.77 4.29
C CYS A 46 2.35 21.24 3.87
N LYS A 47 3.28 22.05 4.38
CA LYS A 47 3.32 23.50 4.13
C LYS A 47 4.73 24.01 3.85
N GLY A 48 4.83 25.20 3.25
CA GLY A 48 6.09 25.89 2.99
C GLY A 48 7.07 25.03 2.17
N LYS A 49 8.35 25.01 2.56
CA LYS A 49 9.39 24.25 1.85
C LYS A 49 9.03 22.78 1.60
N ARG A 50 8.38 22.12 2.56
CA ARG A 50 7.96 20.70 2.41
C ARG A 50 6.89 20.51 1.35
N TYR A 51 6.07 21.53 1.10
CA TYR A 51 5.07 21.52 0.04
C TYR A 51 5.73 21.78 -1.33
N GLU A 52 6.67 22.70 -1.41
CA GLU A 52 7.45 22.95 -2.63
C GLU A 52 8.23 21.68 -3.04
N GLU A 53 8.89 21.01 -2.09
CA GLU A 53 9.55 19.72 -2.30
C GLU A 53 8.57 18.65 -2.79
N ALA A 54 7.36 18.59 -2.21
CA ALA A 54 6.33 17.64 -2.60
C ALA A 54 5.86 17.84 -4.05
N LEU A 55 5.62 19.10 -4.46
CA LEU A 55 5.25 19.42 -5.83
C LEU A 55 6.40 19.10 -6.79
N PHE A 56 7.64 19.45 -6.42
CA PHE A 56 8.81 19.12 -7.24
C PHE A 56 8.92 17.62 -7.49
N LEU A 57 8.76 16.80 -6.44
CA LEU A 57 8.75 15.33 -6.56
C LEU A 57 7.63 14.85 -7.50
N ASN A 58 6.40 15.33 -7.30
CA ASN A 58 5.25 14.91 -8.10
C ASN A 58 5.41 15.31 -9.58
N GLN A 59 5.95 16.49 -9.87
CA GLN A 59 6.21 16.97 -11.24
C GLN A 59 7.32 16.19 -11.95
N ASN A 60 8.34 15.75 -11.21
CA ASN A 60 9.52 15.09 -11.77
C ASN A 60 9.52 13.56 -11.57
N ILE A 61 8.38 12.98 -11.21
CA ILE A 61 8.29 11.57 -10.81
C ILE A 61 8.85 10.60 -11.88
N GLN A 62 8.59 10.87 -13.16
CA GLN A 62 9.04 10.03 -14.27
C GLN A 62 10.57 10.01 -14.49
N LYS A 63 11.28 11.02 -13.98
CA LYS A 63 12.74 11.17 -14.13
C LYS A 63 13.49 10.93 -12.81
N SER A 64 12.76 10.60 -11.75
CA SER A 64 13.32 10.47 -10.42
C SER A 64 13.94 9.08 -10.20
N PRO A 65 14.98 8.96 -9.37
CA PRO A 65 15.52 7.66 -8.98
C PRO A 65 14.44 6.78 -8.34
N THR A 66 14.52 5.48 -8.57
CA THR A 66 13.53 4.50 -8.12
C THR A 66 14.12 3.54 -7.09
N LEU A 67 13.25 2.98 -6.25
CA LEU A 67 13.54 1.92 -5.28
C LEU A 67 12.38 0.92 -5.30
N PRO A 68 12.62 -0.37 -4.98
CA PRO A 68 11.54 -1.31 -4.72
C PRO A 68 10.54 -0.73 -3.70
N ALA A 69 9.23 -0.88 -3.93
CA ALA A 69 8.19 -0.27 -3.12
C ALA A 69 8.36 -0.57 -1.61
N ILE A 70 8.72 -1.81 -1.26
CA ILE A 70 8.97 -2.22 0.13
C ILE A 70 10.17 -1.52 0.78
N LEU A 71 11.12 -1.04 -0.03
CA LEU A 71 12.27 -0.26 0.42
C LEU A 71 12.04 1.26 0.30
N ARG A 72 11.14 1.70 -0.60
CA ARG A 72 10.76 3.11 -0.74
C ARG A 72 9.94 3.59 0.44
N TYR A 73 8.94 2.83 0.89
CA TYR A 73 8.09 3.27 2.00
C TYR A 73 8.83 3.11 3.34
N ASN A 74 9.02 4.21 4.08
CA ASN A 74 9.66 4.20 5.39
C ASN A 74 8.73 4.81 6.46
N GLY A 75 8.57 4.13 7.59
CA GLY A 75 7.63 4.56 8.62
C GLY A 75 7.28 3.42 9.55
N VAL A 76 6.63 3.74 10.67
CA VAL A 76 6.47 2.84 11.82
C VAL A 76 6.13 1.38 11.44
N MET A 77 5.08 1.16 10.65
CA MET A 77 4.72 -0.21 10.23
C MET A 77 5.83 -0.89 9.41
N TYR A 78 6.39 -0.20 8.42
CA TYR A 78 7.47 -0.73 7.56
C TYR A 78 8.76 -0.98 8.34
N ASN A 79 9.06 -0.12 9.33
CA ASN A 79 10.21 -0.29 10.23
C ASN A 79 10.06 -1.54 11.12
N HIS A 80 8.83 -1.93 11.49
CA HIS A 80 8.58 -3.16 12.26
C HIS A 80 8.35 -4.40 11.39
N ILE A 81 7.96 -4.24 10.12
CA ILE A 81 8.07 -5.31 9.12
C ILE A 81 9.56 -5.69 8.96
N ASP A 82 10.41 -4.66 8.91
CA ASP A 82 11.88 -4.80 8.85
C ASP A 82 12.32 -5.80 7.78
N TYR A 83 11.82 -5.56 6.56
CA TYR A 83 12.00 -6.44 5.41
C TYR A 83 13.48 -6.74 5.11
N GLN A 84 14.38 -5.78 5.31
CA GLN A 84 15.80 -5.96 4.99
C GLN A 84 16.45 -7.08 5.81
N ASN A 85 16.10 -7.19 7.10
CA ASN A 85 16.61 -8.19 8.02
C ASN A 85 15.74 -9.46 8.10
N MET A 86 14.75 -9.59 7.22
CA MET A 86 13.90 -10.79 7.13
C MET A 86 14.67 -11.93 6.43
N SER A 87 14.39 -13.18 6.83
CA SER A 87 14.98 -14.36 6.18
C SER A 87 14.63 -14.44 4.68
N PRO A 88 15.42 -15.16 3.84
CA PRO A 88 15.08 -15.32 2.43
C PRO A 88 13.69 -15.94 2.20
N LYS A 89 13.28 -16.89 3.06
CA LYS A 89 11.94 -17.47 3.02
C LYS A 89 10.87 -16.41 3.34
N GLY A 90 11.11 -15.60 4.36
CA GLY A 90 10.19 -14.52 4.73
C GLY A 90 10.05 -13.47 3.63
N LYS A 91 11.16 -13.04 3.01
CA LYS A 91 11.13 -12.12 1.86
C LYS A 91 10.31 -12.68 0.71
N LYS A 92 10.57 -13.94 0.34
CA LYS A 92 9.80 -14.63 -0.69
C LYS A 92 8.30 -14.67 -0.36
N PHE A 93 7.94 -15.03 0.87
CA PHE A 93 6.54 -15.03 1.32
C PHE A 93 5.92 -13.63 1.20
N PHE A 94 6.63 -12.60 1.66
CA PHE A 94 6.15 -11.22 1.58
C PHE A 94 5.89 -10.81 0.12
N ASP A 95 6.86 -11.05 -0.76
CA ASP A 95 6.81 -10.68 -2.18
C ASP A 95 5.66 -11.38 -2.94
N GLU A 96 5.35 -12.63 -2.58
CA GLU A 96 4.28 -13.42 -3.19
C GLU A 96 2.88 -12.98 -2.73
N HIS A 97 2.73 -12.65 -1.44
CA HIS A 97 1.42 -12.50 -0.80
C HIS A 97 0.99 -11.05 -0.50
N PHE A 98 1.90 -10.09 -0.44
CA PHE A 98 1.54 -8.71 -0.08
C PHE A 98 1.34 -7.82 -1.30
N LEU A 99 0.37 -6.92 -1.19
CA LEU A 99 0.11 -5.82 -2.13
C LEU A 99 0.02 -4.51 -1.37
N ILE A 100 0.59 -3.45 -1.94
CA ILE A 100 0.60 -2.12 -1.36
C ILE A 100 -0.34 -1.22 -2.18
N LEU A 101 -1.38 -0.69 -1.55
CA LEU A 101 -2.25 0.29 -2.21
C LEU A 101 -1.60 1.67 -2.14
N SER A 102 -1.58 2.40 -3.25
CA SER A 102 -0.84 3.65 -3.39
C SER A 102 -1.71 4.74 -4.00
N GLY A 103 -1.71 5.94 -3.42
CA GLY A 103 -2.43 7.08 -4.00
C GLY A 103 -1.92 7.50 -5.38
N MET A 104 -0.62 7.29 -5.67
CA MET A 104 0.02 7.63 -6.94
C MET A 104 0.03 6.47 -7.93
N TYR A 105 0.29 5.25 -7.44
CA TYR A 105 0.51 4.08 -8.28
C TYR A 105 -0.66 3.09 -8.32
N GLY A 106 -1.70 3.31 -7.51
CA GLY A 106 -2.86 2.42 -7.42
C GLY A 106 -2.55 1.17 -6.62
N LEU A 107 -1.95 0.17 -7.26
CA LEU A 107 -1.61 -1.13 -6.68
C LEU A 107 -0.17 -1.49 -7.02
N LEU A 108 0.60 -1.92 -6.02
CA LEU A 108 2.01 -2.26 -6.18
C LEU A 108 2.32 -3.65 -5.61
N ARG A 109 3.22 -4.35 -6.27
CA ARG A 109 3.98 -5.45 -5.66
C ARG A 109 5.14 -4.89 -4.83
N PRO A 110 5.62 -5.62 -3.81
CA PRO A 110 6.73 -5.17 -2.96
C PRO A 110 8.01 -4.82 -3.74
N GLN A 111 8.28 -5.55 -4.83
CA GLN A 111 9.48 -5.39 -5.65
C GLN A 111 9.33 -4.43 -6.84
N ASP A 112 8.14 -3.82 -7.03
CA ASP A 112 7.95 -2.80 -8.07
C ASP A 112 8.80 -1.57 -7.74
N PHE A 113 9.64 -1.12 -8.67
CA PHE A 113 10.45 0.07 -8.51
C PHE A 113 9.59 1.32 -8.71
N ILE A 114 9.59 2.17 -7.69
CA ILE A 114 8.82 3.41 -7.65
C ILE A 114 9.70 4.60 -7.29
N ALA A 115 9.36 5.74 -7.89
CA ALA A 115 9.93 7.03 -7.54
C ALA A 115 9.37 7.54 -6.21
N ASN A 116 10.06 8.54 -5.65
CA ASN A 116 9.57 9.27 -4.49
C ASN A 116 8.45 10.23 -4.92
N TYR A 117 7.42 10.38 -4.08
CA TYR A 117 6.26 11.22 -4.35
C TYR A 117 5.54 11.57 -3.04
N LYS A 118 4.65 12.57 -3.07
CA LYS A 118 3.75 12.85 -1.95
C LYS A 118 2.33 13.02 -2.47
N LEU A 119 1.48 12.05 -2.15
CA LEU A 119 0.09 12.05 -2.55
C LEU A 119 -0.73 11.18 -1.57
N PRO A 120 -1.20 11.75 -0.45
CA PRO A 120 -2.11 11.07 0.47
C PRO A 120 -3.41 10.66 -0.24
N ILE A 121 -3.97 9.50 0.08
CA ILE A 121 -5.19 9.04 -0.61
C ILE A 121 -6.40 9.95 -0.37
N GLU A 122 -6.39 10.75 0.70
CA GLU A 122 -7.43 11.72 1.00
C GLU A 122 -7.33 13.02 0.19
N THR A 123 -6.31 13.18 -0.67
CA THR A 123 -6.24 14.29 -1.62
C THR A 123 -7.50 14.31 -2.49
N ARG A 124 -8.09 15.50 -2.65
CA ARG A 124 -9.35 15.68 -3.37
C ARG A 124 -9.27 15.11 -4.79
N GLY A 125 -10.32 14.39 -5.20
CA GLY A 125 -10.43 13.79 -6.53
C GLY A 125 -9.85 12.36 -6.65
N LEU A 126 -8.98 11.91 -5.75
CA LEU A 126 -8.32 10.60 -5.90
C LEU A 126 -9.27 9.41 -5.81
N TYR A 127 -10.24 9.43 -4.89
CA TYR A 127 -11.21 8.33 -4.81
C TYR A 127 -12.02 8.18 -6.11
N GLN A 128 -12.37 9.30 -6.76
CA GLN A 128 -13.08 9.28 -8.03
C GLN A 128 -12.16 8.84 -9.18
N PHE A 129 -10.91 9.33 -9.20
CA PHE A 129 -9.92 8.94 -10.19
C PHE A 129 -9.67 7.43 -10.19
N TRP A 130 -9.48 6.85 -9.01
CA TRP A 130 -9.24 5.41 -8.86
C TRP A 130 -10.50 4.59 -9.13
N GLY A 131 -11.67 5.06 -8.69
CA GLY A 131 -12.94 4.37 -8.91
C GLY A 131 -12.84 2.90 -8.53
N GLU A 132 -13.05 2.01 -9.50
CA GLU A 132 -12.98 0.56 -9.32
C GLU A 132 -11.69 -0.09 -9.85
N LYS A 133 -10.78 0.68 -10.47
CA LYS A 133 -9.58 0.17 -11.15
C LYS A 133 -8.72 -0.72 -10.23
N ILE A 134 -8.56 -0.32 -8.97
CA ILE A 134 -7.73 -1.04 -8.00
C ILE A 134 -8.38 -2.37 -7.61
N ILE A 135 -9.67 -2.37 -7.28
CA ILE A 135 -10.36 -3.60 -6.90
C ILE A 135 -10.53 -4.55 -8.09
N ASP A 136 -10.73 -4.03 -9.31
CA ASP A 136 -10.72 -4.83 -10.54
C ASP A 136 -9.39 -5.56 -10.73
N ALA A 137 -8.27 -4.85 -10.54
CA ALA A 137 -6.95 -5.47 -10.62
C ALA A 137 -6.74 -6.53 -9.54
N ILE A 138 -7.18 -6.28 -8.30
CA ILE A 138 -7.08 -7.28 -7.22
C ILE A 138 -7.92 -8.53 -7.54
N ILE A 139 -9.15 -8.37 -8.01
CA ILE A 139 -10.04 -9.48 -8.39
C ILE A 139 -9.44 -10.27 -9.56
N SER A 140 -8.81 -9.60 -10.53
CA SER A 140 -8.17 -10.26 -11.68
C SER A 140 -7.03 -11.21 -11.29
N LEU A 141 -6.44 -11.01 -10.09
CA LEU A 141 -5.46 -11.93 -9.55
C LEU A 141 -6.09 -13.26 -9.09
N LYS A 142 -7.41 -13.35 -9.02
CA LYS A 142 -8.18 -14.51 -8.54
C LYS A 142 -7.71 -15.03 -7.17
N PRO A 143 -7.57 -14.16 -6.15
CA PRO A 143 -7.28 -14.64 -4.80
C PRO A 143 -8.50 -15.36 -4.25
N GLN A 144 -8.31 -16.42 -3.49
CA GLN A 144 -9.39 -17.04 -2.73
C GLN A 144 -9.66 -16.26 -1.44
N LYS A 145 -8.62 -15.62 -0.88
CA LYS A 145 -8.69 -14.91 0.39
C LYS A 145 -7.89 -13.63 0.38
N ILE A 146 -8.46 -12.57 0.93
CA ILE A 146 -7.84 -11.27 1.08
C ILE A 146 -7.90 -10.85 2.55
N TYR A 147 -6.74 -10.70 3.17
CA TYR A 147 -6.59 -10.05 4.47
C TYR A 147 -6.44 -8.54 4.27
N ASN A 148 -7.49 -7.81 4.63
CA ASN A 148 -7.53 -6.36 4.55
C ASN A 148 -6.90 -5.74 5.81
N LEU A 149 -5.63 -5.35 5.70
CA LEU A 149 -4.89 -4.64 6.75
C LEU A 149 -4.85 -3.11 6.50
N LEU A 150 -5.73 -2.60 5.64
CA LEU A 150 -5.76 -1.19 5.27
C LEU A 150 -6.38 -0.34 6.40
N PRO A 151 -5.90 0.90 6.61
CA PRO A 151 -6.67 1.89 7.33
C PRO A 151 -7.93 2.26 6.54
N GLY A 152 -8.94 2.79 7.24
CA GLY A 152 -10.23 3.11 6.64
C GLY A 152 -10.19 4.10 5.48
N SER A 153 -9.16 4.94 5.36
CA SER A 153 -9.01 5.81 4.19
C SER A 153 -8.68 5.03 2.91
N TYR A 154 -7.80 4.04 2.97
CA TYR A 154 -7.46 3.20 1.82
C TYR A 154 -8.50 2.13 1.53
N GLU A 155 -9.22 1.62 2.54
CA GLU A 155 -10.29 0.63 2.37
C GLU A 155 -11.40 1.11 1.41
N LYS A 156 -11.61 2.42 1.31
CA LYS A 156 -12.56 3.02 0.35
C LYS A 156 -12.25 2.66 -1.10
N LEU A 157 -10.97 2.41 -1.44
CA LEU A 157 -10.53 2.02 -2.78
C LEU A 157 -10.95 0.60 -3.17
N LEU A 158 -11.35 -0.22 -2.19
CA LEU A 158 -11.85 -1.56 -2.45
C LEU A 158 -13.32 -1.56 -2.87
N CYS A 159 -14.04 -0.44 -2.68
CA CYS A 159 -15.46 -0.30 -3.03
C CYS A 159 -16.33 -1.48 -2.55
N LEU A 160 -16.03 -2.05 -1.37
CA LEU A 160 -16.55 -3.35 -0.94
C LEU A 160 -18.07 -3.49 -1.07
N LYS A 161 -18.83 -2.47 -0.67
CA LYS A 161 -20.30 -2.47 -0.79
C LYS A 161 -20.79 -2.58 -2.24
N LYS A 162 -20.09 -1.93 -3.17
CA LYS A 162 -20.45 -1.94 -4.60
C LYS A 162 -20.04 -3.26 -5.26
N ARG A 163 -18.97 -3.89 -4.77
CA ARG A 163 -18.32 -5.07 -5.37
C ARG A 163 -18.65 -6.39 -4.68
N GLU A 164 -19.47 -6.38 -3.64
CA GLU A 164 -19.86 -7.56 -2.87
C GLU A 164 -20.31 -8.72 -3.76
N LYS A 165 -21.22 -8.47 -4.71
CA LYS A 165 -21.69 -9.52 -5.63
C LYS A 165 -20.58 -10.10 -6.51
N ASN A 166 -19.67 -9.27 -7.00
CA ASN A 166 -18.53 -9.72 -7.79
C ASN A 166 -17.58 -10.57 -6.96
N LEU A 167 -17.27 -10.12 -5.73
CA LEU A 167 -16.39 -10.85 -4.81
C LEU A 167 -16.98 -12.23 -4.47
N THR A 168 -18.28 -12.29 -4.16
CA THR A 168 -18.97 -13.56 -3.89
C THR A 168 -19.02 -14.47 -5.12
N ALA A 169 -19.29 -13.92 -6.32
CA ALA A 169 -19.33 -14.69 -7.56
C ALA A 169 -17.96 -15.32 -7.90
N GLU A 170 -16.87 -14.60 -7.60
CA GLU A 170 -15.50 -15.06 -7.78
C GLU A 170 -15.00 -15.93 -6.59
N GLY A 171 -15.83 -16.15 -5.57
CA GLY A 171 -15.49 -16.96 -4.39
C GLY A 171 -14.39 -16.34 -3.52
N ILE A 172 -14.28 -15.00 -3.51
CA ILE A 172 -13.22 -14.27 -2.80
C ILE A 172 -13.68 -13.92 -1.38
N GLU A 173 -13.04 -14.50 -0.37
CA GLU A 173 -13.27 -14.17 1.04
C GLU A 173 -12.44 -12.94 1.45
N ILE A 174 -13.08 -11.92 2.02
CA ILE A 174 -12.37 -10.76 2.60
C ILE A 174 -12.42 -10.85 4.12
N ILE A 175 -11.24 -10.93 4.74
CA ILE A 175 -11.06 -10.96 6.19
C ILE A 175 -10.47 -9.62 6.60
N LYS A 176 -11.06 -8.98 7.62
CA LYS A 176 -10.53 -7.75 8.23
C LYS A 176 -10.08 -8.03 9.66
N PRO A 177 -8.79 -8.26 9.89
CA PRO A 177 -8.25 -8.53 11.21
C PRO A 177 -8.45 -7.33 12.15
N ASP A 178 -8.83 -7.61 13.39
CA ASP A 178 -8.90 -6.62 14.46
C ASP A 178 -7.63 -6.68 15.33
N PHE A 179 -7.11 -5.52 15.71
CA PHE A 179 -5.95 -5.39 16.58
C PHE A 179 -6.42 -4.78 17.90
N SER A 180 -6.95 -5.64 18.78
CA SER A 180 -7.52 -5.29 20.08
C SER A 180 -6.81 -6.04 21.21
N THR A 181 -6.95 -5.52 22.43
CA THR A 181 -6.50 -6.22 23.64
C THR A 181 -7.39 -7.45 23.90
N PHE A 182 -6.97 -8.33 24.81
CA PHE A 182 -7.83 -9.43 25.30
C PHE A 182 -9.14 -8.93 25.94
N SER A 183 -9.16 -7.70 26.48
CA SER A 183 -10.36 -7.04 26.99
C SER A 183 -11.25 -6.45 25.88
N GLY A 184 -10.86 -6.56 24.61
CA GLY A 184 -11.60 -6.04 23.46
C GLY A 184 -11.38 -4.55 23.19
N GLU A 185 -10.45 -3.90 23.88
CA GLU A 185 -10.16 -2.48 23.68
C GLU A 185 -9.33 -2.30 22.41
N LYS A 186 -9.77 -1.38 21.54
CA LYS A 186 -9.04 -1.07 20.31
C LYS A 186 -7.76 -0.33 20.64
N LEU A 187 -6.63 -0.89 20.23
CA LEU A 187 -5.35 -0.24 20.36
C LEU A 187 -5.24 0.85 19.29
N THR A 188 -5.04 2.10 19.71
CA THR A 188 -4.93 3.27 18.81
C THR A 188 -3.50 3.77 18.63
N HIS A 189 -2.68 3.73 19.70
CA HIS A 189 -1.33 4.27 19.69
C HIS A 189 -0.26 3.31 19.11
N ASN A 190 -0.47 1.99 19.23
CA ASN A 190 0.52 0.97 18.84
C ASN A 190 0.10 0.08 17.66
N THR A 191 -1.04 0.36 17.00
CA THR A 191 -1.58 -0.51 15.94
C THR A 191 -0.59 -0.69 14.79
N LYS A 192 0.16 0.35 14.42
CA LYS A 192 1.15 0.30 13.33
C LYS A 192 2.33 -0.59 13.67
N ILE A 193 2.78 -0.56 14.93
CA ILE A 193 3.86 -1.39 15.46
C ILE A 193 3.43 -2.85 15.41
N LEU A 194 2.31 -3.17 16.09
CA LEU A 194 1.79 -4.53 16.18
C LEU A 194 1.49 -5.13 14.81
N ARG A 195 0.93 -4.34 13.89
CA ARG A 195 0.70 -4.79 12.51
C ARG A 195 2.01 -5.13 11.80
N GLY A 196 3.05 -4.29 11.93
CA GLY A 196 4.35 -4.56 11.33
C GLY A 196 5.00 -5.82 11.89
N GLU A 197 5.02 -5.97 13.22
CA GLU A 197 5.57 -7.16 13.90
C GLU A 197 4.80 -8.43 13.53
N ARG A 198 3.47 -8.35 13.47
CA ARG A 198 2.63 -9.48 13.08
C ARG A 198 2.87 -9.91 11.64
N ILE A 199 2.97 -8.94 10.72
CA ILE A 199 3.34 -9.21 9.32
C ILE A 199 4.69 -9.92 9.25
N ARG A 200 5.71 -9.44 9.98
CA ARG A 200 7.02 -10.09 10.03
C ARG A 200 6.93 -11.55 10.51
N GLN A 201 6.21 -11.80 11.60
CA GLN A 201 6.03 -13.16 12.14
C GLN A 201 5.36 -14.12 11.14
N LEU A 202 4.34 -13.65 10.42
CA LEU A 202 3.67 -14.43 9.37
C LEU A 202 4.65 -14.81 8.26
N CYS A 203 5.45 -13.84 7.80
CA CYS A 203 6.42 -14.07 6.74
C CYS A 203 7.50 -15.07 7.18
N GLU A 204 8.06 -14.92 8.38
CA GLU A 204 9.09 -15.82 8.89
C GLU A 204 8.56 -17.25 9.12
N SER A 205 7.34 -17.38 9.65
CA SER A 205 6.71 -18.70 9.82
C SER A 205 6.26 -19.31 8.48
N GLY A 206 5.91 -18.48 7.49
CA GLY A 206 5.27 -18.90 6.24
C GLY A 206 3.83 -19.37 6.45
N THR A 207 3.12 -18.76 7.40
CA THR A 207 1.74 -19.10 7.75
C THR A 207 0.78 -17.95 7.48
N PHE A 208 -0.51 -18.25 7.38
CA PHE A 208 -1.57 -17.26 7.13
C PHE A 208 -2.43 -16.97 8.37
N ASN A 209 -2.03 -17.48 9.55
CA ASN A 209 -2.80 -17.34 10.77
C ASN A 209 -2.53 -15.95 11.38
N LEU A 210 -3.32 -14.95 10.99
CA LEU A 210 -3.18 -13.55 11.42
C LEU A 210 -3.93 -13.29 12.71
#